data_AF-A0A162ZSC2-F1
#
_entry.id   AF-A0A162ZSC2-F1
#
_cell.length_a   1.000
_cell.length_b   1.000
_cell.length_c   1.000
_cell.angle_alpha   90.00
_cell.angle_beta   90.00
_cell.angle_gamma   90.00
#
_symmetry.space_group_name_H-M   'P 1'
#
loop_
_entity.id
_entity.type
_entity.pdbx_description
1 polymer ?
#
loop_
_entity_poly.entity_id
_entity_poly.type
_entity_poly.pdbx_seq_one_letter_code
_entity_poly.pdbx_strand_id
1 'polypeptide(L)'
;MLTLNIDWFQPFNGVTYSCGAIYLAINNLPCSERFKKENVILVGLMPEPKEASTSDINNYLKLLVNELMELYKGIKIKTHQCPNITSIQAALLMVACDIPAAKKVCRFTSNTSTNACHKCKHQFSRLAGTSSVDYSGFDFSKCLLRTKNDNHKNAEIWRNATKPTERQCLEVTHGVRWSKLHRLQYFDIVCCTIIDPIHNLFLGTARRMLERWVANGLINNKKLIAMQKAVEKVVLPPNYMSLGTKIAKGFPYMKADEWKSWCIVYSPVVLRMCCHCQSSRTG
;
A
#
# COMPACT_ATOMS: atom_id res chain seq x y z
N MET A 1 -18.74 6.81 -4.41
CA MET A 1 -17.26 6.82 -4.34
C MET A 1 -16.75 5.39 -4.20
N LEU A 2 -15.67 5.04 -4.90
CA LEU A 2 -15.15 3.67 -4.98
C LEU A 2 -13.68 3.59 -4.56
N THR A 3 -13.28 2.47 -3.96
CA THR A 3 -11.87 2.11 -3.71
C THR A 3 -11.51 0.89 -4.54
N LEU A 4 -10.44 0.99 -5.34
CA LEU A 4 -9.90 -0.13 -6.10
C LEU A 4 -8.85 -0.87 -5.28
N ASN A 5 -9.01 -2.18 -5.15
CA ASN A 5 -8.01 -3.09 -4.62
C ASN A 5 -7.73 -4.17 -5.66
N ILE A 6 -6.47 -4.55 -5.79
CA ILE A 6 -6.04 -5.72 -6.56
C ILE A 6 -5.12 -6.52 -5.67
N ASP A 7 -5.42 -7.81 -5.56
CA ASP A 7 -4.64 -8.76 -4.78
C ASP A 7 -4.43 -10.06 -5.57
N TRP A 8 -3.35 -10.77 -5.25
CA TRP A 8 -3.02 -12.05 -5.84
C TRP A 8 -3.08 -13.15 -4.81
N PHE A 9 -3.75 -14.24 -5.18
CA PHE A 9 -3.92 -15.39 -4.31
C PHE A 9 -3.62 -16.68 -5.06
N GLN A 10 -3.22 -17.71 -4.32
CA GLN A 10 -3.00 -19.04 -4.86
C GLN A 10 -4.27 -19.90 -4.68
N PRO A 11 -5.01 -20.20 -5.76
CA PRO A 11 -6.26 -20.97 -5.65
C PRO A 11 -6.06 -22.48 -5.49
N PHE A 12 -4.87 -23.00 -5.85
CA PHE A 12 -4.60 -24.44 -5.89
C PHE A 12 -3.48 -24.85 -4.93
N ASN A 13 -3.66 -26.00 -4.28
CA ASN A 13 -2.64 -26.59 -3.42
C ASN A 13 -1.64 -27.42 -4.25
N GLY A 14 -0.37 -27.42 -3.86
CA GLY A 14 0.67 -28.26 -4.47
C GLY A 14 1.19 -27.79 -5.83
N VAL A 15 0.65 -26.70 -6.39
CA VAL A 15 1.14 -26.08 -7.64
C VAL A 15 1.32 -24.58 -7.45
N THR A 16 2.34 -24.02 -8.10
CA THR A 16 2.55 -22.57 -8.13
C THR A 16 1.62 -21.97 -9.19
N TYR A 17 0.55 -21.33 -8.73
CA TYR A 17 -0.40 -20.63 -9.59
C TYR A 17 -0.90 -19.38 -8.85
N SER A 18 -0.93 -18.22 -9.52
CA SER A 18 -1.29 -16.96 -8.88
C SER A 18 -2.41 -16.27 -9.66
N CYS A 19 -3.60 -16.23 -9.09
CA CYS A 19 -4.75 -15.55 -9.68
C CYS A 19 -4.86 -14.14 -9.10
N GLY A 20 -4.95 -13.13 -9.97
CA GLY A 20 -5.22 -11.77 -9.55
C GLY A 20 -6.72 -11.51 -9.49
N ALA A 21 -7.20 -10.82 -8.47
CA ALA A 21 -8.59 -10.37 -8.37
C ALA A 21 -8.68 -8.86 -8.29
N ILE A 22 -9.66 -8.30 -8.98
CA ILE A 22 -9.92 -6.86 -9.03
C ILE A 22 -11.19 -6.58 -8.24
N TYR A 23 -11.07 -5.83 -7.15
CA TYR A 23 -12.17 -5.51 -6.24
C TYR A 23 -12.49 -4.02 -6.24
N LEU A 24 -13.76 -3.69 -6.09
CA LEU A 24 -14.22 -2.36 -5.73
C LEU A 24 -14.98 -2.40 -4.40
N ALA A 25 -14.65 -1.49 -3.49
CA ALA A 25 -15.44 -1.22 -2.30
C ALA A 25 -16.22 0.10 -2.44
N ILE A 26 -17.47 0.11 -1.98
CA ILE A 26 -18.33 1.31 -2.00
C ILE A 26 -18.07 2.13 -0.73
N ASN A 27 -17.40 3.27 -0.88
CA ASN A 27 -17.00 4.09 0.26
C ASN A 27 -18.16 4.81 0.95
N ASN A 28 -19.32 4.90 0.29
CA ASN A 28 -20.54 5.49 0.84
C ASN A 28 -21.21 4.60 1.90
N LEU A 29 -20.84 3.32 2.00
CA LEU A 29 -21.34 2.44 3.05
C LEU A 29 -20.69 2.77 4.41
N PRO A 30 -21.41 2.55 5.53
CA PRO A 30 -20.85 2.59 6.88
C PRO A 30 -19.61 1.70 6.99
N CYS A 31 -18.66 2.09 7.84
CA CYS A 31 -17.38 1.39 7.98
C CYS A 31 -17.56 -0.11 8.31
N SER A 32 -18.53 -0.45 9.15
CA SER A 32 -18.85 -1.84 9.54
C SER A 32 -19.40 -2.70 8.40
N GLU A 33 -19.95 -2.07 7.35
CA GLU A 33 -20.61 -2.75 6.24
C GLU A 33 -19.72 -2.81 4.99
N ARG A 34 -18.86 -1.81 4.81
CA ARG A 34 -18.12 -1.54 3.56
C ARG A 34 -17.33 -2.73 3.01
N PHE A 35 -16.71 -3.52 3.88
CA PHE A 35 -15.83 -4.62 3.50
C PHE A 35 -16.43 -6.00 3.75
N LYS A 36 -17.74 -6.08 4.04
CA LYS A 36 -18.44 -7.37 4.05
C LYS A 36 -18.47 -7.95 2.63
N LYS A 37 -18.44 -9.28 2.54
CA LYS A 37 -18.31 -10.01 1.25
C LYS A 37 -19.40 -9.61 0.25
N GLU A 38 -20.62 -9.40 0.74
CA GLU A 38 -21.80 -8.99 -0.02
C GLU A 38 -21.74 -7.54 -0.55
N ASN A 39 -20.89 -6.69 0.03
CA ASN A 39 -20.77 -5.26 -0.29
C ASN A 39 -19.50 -4.93 -1.10
N VAL A 40 -18.62 -5.91 -1.33
CA VAL A 40 -17.43 -5.79 -2.17
C VAL A 40 -17.75 -6.34 -3.55
N ILE A 41 -17.50 -5.52 -4.58
CA ILE A 41 -17.75 -5.89 -5.97
C ILE A 41 -16.49 -6.55 -6.52
N LEU A 42 -16.58 -7.84 -6.89
CA LEU A 42 -15.56 -8.49 -7.71
C LEU A 42 -15.77 -8.07 -9.17
N VAL A 43 -14.87 -7.22 -9.67
CA VAL A 43 -14.93 -6.69 -11.04
C VAL A 43 -14.40 -7.70 -12.05
N GLY A 44 -13.35 -8.45 -11.70
CA GLY A 44 -12.74 -9.39 -12.61
C GLY A 44 -11.65 -10.23 -11.97
N LEU A 45 -11.32 -11.32 -12.65
CA LEU A 45 -10.23 -12.23 -12.32
C LEU A 45 -9.19 -12.23 -13.44
N MET A 46 -7.93 -12.36 -13.07
CA MET A 46 -6.76 -12.43 -13.94
C MET A 46 -6.10 -13.80 -13.72
N PRO A 47 -6.57 -14.85 -14.42
CA PRO A 47 -6.03 -16.19 -14.29
C PRO A 47 -4.73 -16.30 -15.08
N GLU A 48 -3.59 -16.24 -14.38
CA GLU A 48 -2.29 -16.50 -14.99
C GLU A 48 -1.49 -17.51 -14.14
N PRO A 49 -0.66 -18.37 -14.75
CA PRO A 49 0.20 -19.29 -14.00
C PRO A 49 1.24 -18.56 -13.13
N LYS A 50 1.49 -17.28 -13.43
CA LYS A 50 2.32 -16.36 -12.65
C LYS A 50 1.58 -15.05 -12.47
N GLU A 51 2.03 -14.24 -11.52
CA GLU A 51 1.46 -12.91 -11.29
C GLU A 51 1.48 -12.09 -12.60
N ALA A 52 0.33 -11.52 -12.98
CA ALA A 52 0.15 -10.88 -14.26
C ALA A 52 1.23 -9.83 -14.56
N SER A 53 1.72 -9.84 -15.80
CA SER A 53 2.73 -8.86 -16.23
C SER A 53 2.14 -7.45 -16.13
N THR A 54 3.00 -6.44 -15.99
CA THR A 54 2.51 -5.05 -15.91
C THR A 54 1.67 -4.68 -17.14
N SER A 55 2.05 -5.15 -18.33
CA SER A 55 1.30 -5.01 -19.60
C SER A 55 -0.13 -5.53 -19.49
N ASP A 56 -0.30 -6.74 -18.96
CA ASP A 56 -1.57 -7.46 -19.01
C ASP A 56 -2.62 -6.85 -18.08
N ILE A 57 -2.20 -6.41 -16.88
CA ILE A 57 -3.07 -5.69 -15.94
C ILE A 57 -3.76 -4.48 -16.60
N ASN A 58 -3.07 -3.78 -17.50
CA ASN A 58 -3.65 -2.63 -18.21
C ASN A 58 -4.79 -3.03 -19.15
N ASN A 59 -4.76 -4.24 -19.69
CA ASN A 59 -5.81 -4.74 -20.57
C ASN A 59 -7.06 -5.04 -19.74
N TYR A 60 -6.92 -5.69 -18.59
CA TYR A 60 -8.02 -5.92 -17.65
C TYR A 60 -8.62 -4.61 -17.12
N LEU A 61 -7.78 -3.66 -16.72
CA LEU A 61 -8.23 -2.35 -16.23
C LEU A 61 -8.95 -1.51 -17.31
N LYS A 62 -8.76 -1.81 -18.60
CA LYS A 62 -9.37 -1.04 -19.69
C LYS A 62 -10.91 -1.03 -19.59
N LEU A 63 -11.51 -2.19 -19.30
CA LEU A 63 -12.95 -2.35 -19.19
C LEU A 63 -13.48 -1.55 -18.00
N LEU A 64 -12.90 -1.77 -16.83
CA LEU A 64 -13.22 -1.03 -15.61
C LEU A 64 -13.12 0.49 -15.80
N VAL A 65 -12.03 0.98 -16.39
CA VAL A 65 -11.83 2.42 -16.63
C VAL A 65 -12.88 2.98 -17.59
N ASN A 66 -13.27 2.24 -18.64
CA ASN A 66 -14.34 2.69 -19.54
C ASN A 66 -15.66 2.88 -18.78
N GLU A 67 -16.05 1.91 -17.95
CA GLU A 67 -17.26 2.00 -17.13
C GLU A 67 -17.18 3.14 -16.11
N LEU A 68 -16.03 3.32 -15.44
CA LEU A 68 -15.82 4.43 -14.51
C LEU A 68 -15.92 5.81 -15.19
N MET A 69 -15.54 5.93 -16.47
CA MET A 69 -15.70 7.17 -17.22
C MET A 69 -17.19 7.47 -17.49
N GLU A 70 -17.99 6.46 -17.83
CA GLU A 70 -19.44 6.64 -18.02
C GLU A 70 -20.15 6.90 -16.70
N LEU A 71 -19.82 6.15 -15.65
CA LEU A 71 -20.35 6.36 -14.29
C LEU A 71 -20.01 7.75 -13.74
N TYR A 72 -18.87 8.33 -14.11
CA TYR A 72 -18.50 9.67 -13.67
C TYR A 72 -19.37 10.76 -14.31
N LYS A 73 -19.76 10.59 -15.57
CA LYS A 73 -20.75 11.47 -16.23
C LYS A 73 -22.12 11.34 -15.56
N GLY A 74 -22.45 10.13 -15.13
CA GLY A 74 -23.70 9.78 -14.47
C GLY A 74 -24.59 9.00 -15.40
N ILE A 75 -25.17 7.93 -14.86
CA ILE A 75 -26.07 7.03 -15.58
C ILE A 75 -27.46 7.07 -14.95
N LYS A 76 -28.47 6.80 -15.76
CA LYS A 76 -29.87 6.77 -15.35
C LYS A 76 -30.28 5.32 -15.11
N ILE A 77 -30.58 4.96 -13.87
CA ILE A 77 -30.97 3.60 -13.47
C ILE A 77 -32.36 3.64 -12.84
N LYS A 78 -33.18 2.64 -13.17
CA LYS A 78 -34.39 2.32 -12.40
C LYS A 78 -34.01 1.30 -11.34
N THR A 79 -34.39 1.54 -10.09
CA THR A 79 -34.19 0.58 -9.01
C THR A 79 -35.54 0.08 -8.52
N HIS A 80 -35.57 -1.05 -7.82
CA HIS A 80 -36.82 -1.55 -7.23
C HIS A 80 -37.43 -0.52 -6.27
N GLN A 81 -36.60 0.16 -5.48
CA GLN A 81 -37.06 1.12 -4.46
C GLN A 81 -37.39 2.50 -5.05
N CYS A 82 -36.81 2.86 -6.19
CA CYS A 82 -37.10 4.09 -6.92
C CYS A 82 -37.56 3.75 -8.35
N PRO A 83 -38.88 3.55 -8.57
CA PRO A 83 -39.43 3.31 -9.90
C PRO A 83 -39.22 4.50 -10.86
N ASN A 84 -39.00 5.69 -10.30
CA ASN A 84 -38.55 6.86 -11.03
C ASN A 84 -37.06 6.74 -11.37
N ILE A 85 -36.71 7.06 -12.62
CA ILE A 85 -35.34 7.03 -13.11
C ILE A 85 -34.47 7.92 -12.21
N THR A 86 -33.49 7.30 -11.55
CA THR A 86 -32.54 8.00 -10.67
C THR A 86 -31.19 8.13 -11.38
N SER A 87 -30.59 9.32 -11.28
CA SER A 87 -29.22 9.51 -11.77
C SER A 87 -28.22 9.07 -10.70
N ILE A 88 -27.32 8.18 -11.07
CA ILE A 88 -26.26 7.67 -10.19
C ILE A 88 -24.92 8.03 -10.83
N GLN A 89 -24.02 8.56 -10.00
CA GLN A 89 -22.64 8.83 -10.36
C GLN A 89 -21.69 8.03 -9.48
N ALA A 90 -20.62 7.53 -10.08
CA ALA A 90 -19.52 6.91 -9.33
C ALA A 90 -18.17 7.45 -9.79
N ALA A 91 -17.28 7.62 -8.82
CA ALA A 91 -15.90 8.06 -9.04
C ALA A 91 -14.97 7.15 -8.24
N LEU A 92 -13.85 6.78 -8.87
CA LEU A 92 -12.75 6.13 -8.16
C LEU A 92 -12.06 7.16 -7.26
N LEU A 93 -12.01 6.88 -5.97
CA LEU A 93 -11.40 7.77 -4.98
C LEU A 93 -9.93 7.41 -4.72
N MET A 94 -9.64 6.11 -4.62
CA MET A 94 -8.29 5.64 -4.30
C MET A 94 -8.00 4.22 -4.80
N VAL A 95 -6.72 3.95 -4.99
CA VAL A 95 -6.15 2.61 -5.14
C VAL A 95 -5.50 2.23 -3.80
N ALA A 96 -6.05 1.20 -3.17
CA ALA A 96 -5.63 0.69 -1.87
C ALA A 96 -5.16 -0.75 -2.04
N CYS A 97 -3.87 -0.93 -2.32
CA CYS A 97 -3.24 -2.25 -2.43
C CYS A 97 -1.93 -2.26 -1.64
N ASP A 98 -1.34 -3.45 -1.49
CA ASP A 98 0.06 -3.55 -1.09
C ASP A 98 0.98 -2.81 -2.09
N ILE A 99 2.24 -2.57 -1.70
CA ILE A 99 3.16 -1.79 -2.53
C ILE A 99 3.35 -2.43 -3.92
N PRO A 100 3.67 -3.73 -4.06
CA PRO A 100 3.80 -4.37 -5.37
C PRO A 100 2.57 -4.16 -6.28
N ALA A 101 1.37 -4.47 -5.80
CA ALA A 101 0.14 -4.33 -6.56
C ALA A 101 -0.14 -2.87 -6.93
N ALA A 102 0.01 -1.93 -5.97
CA ALA A 102 -0.20 -0.51 -6.22
C ALA A 102 0.76 0.02 -7.30
N LYS A 103 2.03 -0.39 -7.28
CA LYS A 103 3.01 -0.03 -8.34
C LYS A 103 2.60 -0.57 -9.70
N LYS A 104 2.09 -1.80 -9.78
CA LYS A 104 1.62 -2.39 -11.05
C LYS A 104 0.38 -1.71 -11.60
N VAL A 105 -0.63 -1.47 -10.76
CA VAL A 105 -1.90 -0.83 -11.13
C VAL A 105 -1.71 0.61 -11.57
N CYS A 106 -0.99 1.38 -10.75
CA CYS A 106 -0.74 2.80 -11.00
C CYS A 106 0.49 3.04 -11.89
N ARG A 107 1.16 1.96 -12.31
CA ARG A 107 2.27 1.93 -13.26
C ARG A 107 3.50 2.73 -12.84
N PHE A 108 3.75 2.80 -11.54
CA PHE A 108 5.02 3.30 -11.01
C PHE A 108 6.11 2.21 -11.06
N THR A 109 7.38 2.60 -10.99
CA THR A 109 8.49 1.65 -10.88
C THR A 109 8.52 0.93 -9.53
N SER A 110 9.13 -0.25 -9.49
CA SER A 110 9.23 -1.09 -8.30
C SER A 110 10.01 -0.41 -7.16
N ASN A 111 9.89 -0.98 -5.96
CA ASN A 111 10.71 -0.68 -4.79
C ASN A 111 12.20 -1.09 -4.92
N THR A 112 12.63 -1.55 -6.09
CA THR A 112 14.04 -1.86 -6.42
C THR A 112 14.61 -0.93 -7.48
N SER A 113 13.80 0.01 -7.96
CA SER A 113 14.20 1.09 -8.86
C SER A 113 14.84 2.23 -8.08
N THR A 114 15.77 2.95 -8.71
CA THR A 114 16.31 4.21 -8.16
C THR A 114 15.22 5.28 -8.03
N ASN A 115 14.13 5.19 -8.81
CA ASN A 115 12.96 6.05 -8.67
C ASN A 115 11.79 5.30 -7.99
N ALA A 116 12.00 4.81 -6.76
CA ALA A 116 11.07 3.91 -6.07
C ALA A 116 9.81 4.60 -5.51
N CYS A 117 9.88 5.88 -5.14
CA CYS A 117 8.76 6.56 -4.48
C CYS A 117 7.74 7.08 -5.49
N HIS A 118 6.44 6.79 -5.28
CA HIS A 118 5.38 7.35 -6.13
C HIS A 118 4.86 8.70 -5.63
N LYS A 119 5.26 9.14 -4.44
CA LYS A 119 4.86 10.43 -3.86
C LYS A 119 5.85 11.55 -4.17
N CYS A 120 7.13 11.23 -4.30
CA CYS A 120 8.18 12.21 -4.54
C CYS A 120 9.06 11.87 -5.75
N LYS A 121 9.82 12.86 -6.20
CA LYS A 121 10.73 12.80 -7.35
C LYS A 121 12.15 12.37 -6.97
N HIS A 122 12.39 12.03 -5.69
CA HIS A 122 13.73 11.68 -5.23
C HIS A 122 14.25 10.42 -5.94
N GLN A 123 15.48 10.51 -6.44
CA GLN A 123 16.17 9.40 -7.08
C GLN A 123 17.24 8.87 -6.13
N PHE A 124 17.03 7.66 -5.65
CA PHE A 124 17.92 6.95 -4.74
C PHE A 124 19.13 6.41 -5.49
N SER A 125 20.29 6.41 -4.83
CA SER A 125 21.50 5.77 -5.34
C SER A 125 21.43 4.24 -5.18
N ARG A 126 22.41 3.54 -5.75
CA ARG A 126 22.63 2.12 -5.46
C ARG A 126 23.81 1.97 -4.50
N LEU A 127 23.75 0.95 -3.65
CA LEU A 127 24.88 0.58 -2.81
C LEU A 127 26.04 0.10 -3.69
N ALA A 128 27.25 0.61 -3.43
CA ALA A 128 28.45 0.32 -4.22
C ALA A 128 28.66 -1.19 -4.36
N GLY A 129 28.93 -1.65 -5.60
CA GLY A 129 29.14 -3.06 -5.91
C GLY A 129 27.89 -3.95 -5.88
N THR A 130 26.69 -3.38 -5.71
CA THR A 130 25.44 -4.17 -5.68
C THR A 130 24.35 -3.57 -6.57
N SER A 131 23.31 -4.35 -6.84
CA SER A 131 22.08 -3.88 -7.48
C SER A 131 21.07 -3.27 -6.47
N SER A 132 21.37 -3.30 -5.17
CA SER A 132 20.45 -2.83 -4.13
C SER A 132 20.37 -1.30 -4.11
N VAL A 133 19.16 -0.78 -3.94
CA VAL A 133 18.91 0.65 -3.77
C VAL A 133 19.30 1.08 -2.37
N ASP A 134 20.03 2.18 -2.25
CA ASP A 134 20.36 2.81 -0.99
C ASP A 134 19.28 3.81 -0.61
N TYR A 135 18.51 3.48 0.43
CA TYR A 135 17.47 4.34 0.99
C TYR A 135 17.95 5.20 2.16
N SER A 136 19.24 5.13 2.50
CA SER A 136 19.83 5.95 3.55
C SER A 136 19.95 7.42 3.11
N GLY A 137 20.14 8.32 4.08
CA GLY A 137 20.32 9.75 3.80
C GLY A 137 19.09 10.47 3.25
N PHE A 138 17.92 9.82 3.20
CA PHE A 138 16.69 10.45 2.74
C PHE A 138 16.25 11.57 3.68
N ASP A 139 16.22 12.79 3.17
CA ASP A 139 15.78 14.00 3.87
C ASP A 139 14.41 14.43 3.34
N PHE A 140 13.37 14.22 4.13
CA PHE A 140 12.01 14.57 3.76
C PHE A 140 11.82 16.07 3.53
N SER A 141 12.60 16.93 4.21
CA SER A 141 12.47 18.39 4.06
C SER A 141 12.90 18.89 2.68
N LYS A 142 13.80 18.15 2.00
CA LYS A 142 14.30 18.44 0.65
C LYS A 142 13.48 17.75 -0.44
N CYS A 143 12.38 17.11 -0.07
CA CYS A 143 11.67 16.20 -0.94
C CYS A 143 10.74 16.96 -1.90
N LEU A 144 11.05 16.93 -3.19
CA LEU A 144 10.15 17.46 -4.22
C LEU A 144 9.02 16.45 -4.49
N LEU A 145 7.79 16.87 -4.22
CA LEU A 145 6.60 16.04 -4.46
C LEU A 145 6.31 15.89 -5.96
N ARG A 146 5.74 14.76 -6.33
CA ARG A 146 5.16 14.55 -7.66
C ARG A 146 3.82 15.26 -7.74
N THR A 147 3.54 15.88 -8.87
CA THR A 147 2.23 16.46 -9.16
C THR A 147 1.48 15.54 -10.13
N LYS A 148 0.15 15.65 -10.12
CA LYS A 148 -0.72 14.97 -11.10
C LYS A 148 -0.31 15.28 -12.54
N ASN A 149 -0.09 16.56 -12.84
CA ASN A 149 0.21 17.02 -14.20
C ASN A 149 1.57 16.49 -14.69
N ASP A 150 2.62 16.58 -13.86
CA ASP A 150 3.94 16.05 -14.23
C ASP A 150 3.89 14.54 -14.42
N ASN A 151 3.16 13.84 -13.54
CA ASN A 151 3.00 12.39 -13.63
C ASN A 151 2.28 11.99 -14.94
N HIS A 152 1.17 12.66 -15.26
CA HIS A 152 0.42 12.43 -16.49
C HIS A 152 1.28 12.68 -17.72
N LYS A 153 1.96 13.84 -17.80
CA LYS A 153 2.85 14.19 -18.90
C LYS A 153 3.94 13.14 -19.12
N ASN A 154 4.62 12.71 -18.05
CA ASN A 154 5.68 11.71 -18.15
C ASN A 154 5.14 10.34 -18.57
N ALA A 155 3.95 9.96 -18.11
CA ALA A 155 3.29 8.73 -18.52
C ALA A 155 2.88 8.76 -20.00
N GLU A 156 2.45 9.91 -20.53
CA GLU A 156 2.14 10.10 -21.95
C GLU A 156 3.38 10.03 -22.83
N ILE A 157 4.48 10.67 -22.42
CA ILE A 157 5.77 10.58 -23.12
C ILE A 157 6.19 9.10 -23.20
N TRP A 158 6.12 8.36 -22.09
CA TRP A 158 6.41 6.92 -22.08
C TRP A 158 5.49 6.11 -23.00
N ARG A 159 4.19 6.46 -23.05
CA ARG A 159 3.21 5.79 -23.92
C ARG A 159 3.56 5.96 -25.40
N ASN A 160 3.94 7.19 -25.77
CA ASN A 160 4.19 7.59 -27.15
C ASN A 160 5.58 7.18 -27.65
N ALA A 161 6.52 6.90 -26.75
CA ALA A 161 7.81 6.32 -27.09
C ALA A 161 7.63 4.99 -27.84
N THR A 162 8.33 4.85 -28.97
CA THR A 162 8.21 3.69 -29.88
C THR A 162 9.25 2.63 -29.59
N LYS A 163 10.43 3.03 -29.08
CA LYS A 163 11.55 2.12 -28.82
C LYS A 163 11.50 1.58 -27.39
N PRO A 164 11.69 0.26 -27.18
CA PRO A 164 11.77 -0.31 -25.84
C PRO A 164 12.87 0.33 -24.96
N THR A 165 14.01 0.66 -25.55
CA THR A 165 15.14 1.31 -24.86
C THR A 165 14.80 2.72 -24.39
N GLU A 166 14.05 3.48 -25.20
CA GLU A 166 13.55 4.81 -24.84
C GLU A 166 12.57 4.72 -23.67
N ARG A 167 11.62 3.78 -23.72
CA ARG A 167 10.69 3.51 -22.60
C ARG A 167 11.44 3.16 -21.32
N GLN A 168 12.47 2.33 -21.40
CA GLN A 168 13.29 1.97 -20.23
C GLN A 168 14.03 3.19 -19.66
N CYS A 169 14.58 4.05 -20.51
CA CYS A 169 15.23 5.30 -20.08
C CYS A 169 14.24 6.22 -19.34
N LEU A 170 13.04 6.40 -19.90
CA LEU A 170 11.97 7.19 -19.30
C LEU A 170 11.50 6.61 -17.95
N GLU A 171 11.45 5.28 -17.82
CA GLU A 171 11.12 4.61 -16.56
C GLU A 171 12.15 4.88 -15.47
N VAL A 172 13.44 4.79 -15.80
CA VAL A 172 14.53 5.09 -14.85
C VAL A 172 14.47 6.55 -14.42
N THR A 173 14.19 7.46 -15.37
CA THR A 173 14.20 8.91 -15.15
C THR A 173 12.98 9.37 -14.36
N HIS A 174 11.78 8.98 -14.81
CA HIS A 174 10.52 9.51 -14.29
C HIS A 174 9.78 8.55 -13.37
N GLY A 175 10.19 7.28 -13.28
CA GLY A 175 9.60 6.28 -12.38
C GLY A 175 8.13 5.94 -12.66
N VAL A 176 7.64 6.20 -13.87
CA VAL A 176 6.23 6.01 -14.25
C VAL A 176 6.09 5.46 -15.67
N ARG A 177 5.05 4.67 -15.89
CA ARG A 177 4.56 4.17 -17.19
C ARG A 177 3.08 4.52 -17.34
N TRP A 178 2.53 4.31 -18.54
CA TRP A 178 1.11 4.56 -18.78
C TRP A 178 0.19 3.50 -18.18
N SER A 179 -0.60 3.90 -17.19
CA SER A 179 -1.78 3.16 -16.68
C SER A 179 -3.07 3.58 -17.37
N LYS A 180 -4.03 2.66 -17.56
CA LYS A 180 -5.40 3.02 -17.98
C LYS A 180 -6.05 4.01 -17.02
N LEU A 181 -5.68 4.01 -15.74
CA LEU A 181 -6.17 4.98 -14.76
C LEU A 181 -5.85 6.44 -15.12
N HIS A 182 -4.81 6.70 -15.94
CA HIS A 182 -4.51 8.07 -16.41
C HIS A 182 -5.64 8.66 -17.28
N ARG A 183 -6.52 7.81 -17.85
CA ARG A 183 -7.69 8.29 -18.59
C ARG A 183 -8.76 8.94 -17.70
N LEU A 184 -8.74 8.67 -16.40
CA LEU A 184 -9.67 9.27 -15.44
C LEU A 184 -9.17 10.68 -15.10
N GLN A 185 -9.61 11.68 -15.86
CA GLN A 185 -9.17 13.07 -15.68
C GLN A 185 -9.42 13.62 -14.27
N TYR A 186 -10.41 13.11 -13.53
CA TYR A 186 -10.68 13.51 -12.14
C TYR A 186 -9.72 12.86 -11.14
N PHE A 187 -9.07 11.76 -11.49
CA PHE A 187 -8.29 10.94 -10.57
C PHE A 187 -6.82 11.38 -10.54
N ASP A 188 -6.31 11.70 -9.35
CA ASP A 188 -4.89 11.98 -9.15
C ASP A 188 -4.16 10.68 -8.80
N ILE A 189 -3.54 10.02 -9.79
CA ILE A 189 -2.79 8.78 -9.57
C ILE A 189 -1.72 8.92 -8.47
N VAL A 190 -1.07 10.07 -8.34
CA VAL A 190 -0.02 10.27 -7.34
C VAL A 190 -0.64 10.28 -5.95
N CYS A 191 -1.65 11.12 -5.74
CA CYS A 191 -2.28 11.29 -4.42
C CYS A 191 -3.16 10.10 -4.04
N CYS A 192 -4.00 9.64 -4.96
CA CYS A 192 -5.00 8.60 -4.75
C CYS A 192 -4.44 7.18 -4.74
N THR A 193 -3.16 6.96 -5.06
CA THR A 193 -2.46 5.71 -4.71
C THR A 193 -2.05 5.77 -3.25
N ILE A 194 -2.87 5.21 -2.36
CA ILE A 194 -2.63 5.28 -0.92
C ILE A 194 -1.53 4.31 -0.49
N ILE A 195 -0.94 4.58 0.67
CA ILE A 195 0.01 3.68 1.30
C ILE A 195 -0.80 2.75 2.19
N ASP A 196 -0.70 1.44 1.95
CA ASP A 196 -1.36 0.47 2.82
C ASP A 196 -0.69 0.41 4.21
N PRO A 197 -1.40 0.77 5.29
CA PRO A 197 -0.85 0.74 6.63
C PRO A 197 -0.53 -0.67 7.11
N ILE A 198 -1.22 -1.71 6.62
CA ILE A 198 -1.01 -3.08 7.10
C ILE A 198 0.37 -3.58 6.69
N HIS A 199 0.65 -3.62 5.38
CA HIS A 199 1.90 -4.16 4.89
C HIS A 199 3.07 -3.19 5.08
N ASN A 200 2.83 -1.87 5.01
CA ASN A 200 3.90 -0.89 5.15
C ASN A 200 4.18 -0.52 6.61
N LEU A 201 3.20 -0.02 7.36
CA LEU A 201 3.44 0.50 8.71
C LEU A 201 3.58 -0.63 9.74
N PHE A 202 2.60 -1.55 9.78
CA PHE A 202 2.52 -2.57 10.83
C PHE A 202 3.51 -3.72 10.57
N LEU A 203 3.41 -4.40 9.42
CA LEU A 203 4.30 -5.51 9.07
C LEU A 203 5.68 -5.06 8.57
N GLY A 204 5.80 -3.82 8.08
CA GLY A 204 7.03 -3.26 7.56
C GLY A 204 7.80 -2.44 8.62
N THR A 205 7.45 -1.17 8.78
CA THR A 205 8.18 -0.19 9.59
C THR A 205 8.29 -0.62 11.05
N ALA A 206 7.17 -0.92 11.71
CA ALA A 206 7.16 -1.23 13.14
C ALA A 206 8.01 -2.45 13.48
N ARG A 207 7.84 -3.53 12.71
CA ARG A 207 8.66 -4.73 12.79
C ARG A 207 10.14 -4.42 12.58
N ARG A 208 10.48 -3.73 11.49
CA ARG A 208 11.86 -3.41 11.13
C ARG A 208 12.55 -2.54 12.18
N MET A 209 11.82 -1.59 12.78
CA MET A 209 12.34 -0.74 13.84
C MET A 209 12.72 -1.56 15.08
N LEU A 210 11.86 -2.48 15.52
CA LEU A 210 12.17 -3.35 16.66
C LEU A 210 13.34 -4.28 16.37
N GLU A 211 13.39 -4.90 15.18
CA GLU A 211 14.54 -5.72 14.75
C GLU A 211 15.85 -4.93 14.86
N ARG A 212 15.86 -3.67 14.39
CA ARG A 212 17.02 -2.78 14.48
C ARG A 212 17.35 -2.37 15.91
N TRP A 213 16.36 -2.06 16.74
CA TRP A 213 16.59 -1.68 18.13
C TRP A 213 17.14 -2.84 18.96
N VAL A 214 16.71 -4.07 18.69
CA VAL A 214 17.28 -5.27 19.32
C VAL A 214 18.71 -5.50 18.81
N ALA A 215 18.92 -5.47 17.49
CA ALA A 215 20.25 -5.68 16.89
C ALA A 215 21.29 -4.64 17.36
N ASN A 216 20.86 -3.39 17.56
CA ASN A 216 21.73 -2.30 18.05
C ASN A 216 21.85 -2.28 19.59
N GLY A 217 21.25 -3.24 20.31
CA GLY A 217 21.30 -3.32 21.77
C GLY A 217 20.48 -2.26 22.52
N LEU A 218 19.71 -1.42 21.82
CA LEU A 218 18.80 -0.44 22.44
C LEU A 218 17.72 -1.14 23.26
N ILE A 219 17.26 -2.29 22.79
CA ILE A 219 16.35 -3.20 23.51
C ILE A 219 17.08 -4.53 23.74
N ASN A 220 17.48 -4.78 24.99
CA ASN A 220 18.11 -6.03 25.41
C ASN A 220 17.10 -6.96 26.12
N ASN A 221 17.52 -8.18 26.46
CA ASN A 221 16.67 -9.17 27.11
C ASN A 221 16.02 -8.67 28.41
N LYS A 222 16.75 -7.89 29.22
CA LYS A 222 16.20 -7.31 30.45
C LYS A 222 15.05 -6.34 30.15
N LYS A 223 15.22 -5.48 29.14
CA LYS A 223 14.15 -4.58 28.66
C LYS A 223 12.98 -5.37 28.09
N LEU A 224 13.22 -6.40 27.28
CA LEU A 224 12.14 -7.26 26.74
C LEU A 224 11.30 -7.92 27.84
N ILE A 225 11.93 -8.42 28.91
CA ILE A 225 11.22 -8.99 30.06
C ILE A 225 10.39 -7.91 30.78
N ALA A 226 10.93 -6.71 30.97
CA ALA A 226 10.20 -5.60 31.58
C ALA A 226 9.00 -5.15 30.71
N MET A 227 9.21 -5.07 29.39
CA MET A 227 8.18 -4.76 28.42
C MET A 227 7.05 -5.80 28.45
N GLN A 228 7.39 -7.10 28.54
CA GLN A 228 6.40 -8.18 28.67
C GLN A 228 5.50 -7.98 29.90
N LYS A 229 6.09 -7.66 31.06
CA LYS A 229 5.33 -7.37 32.29
C LYS A 229 4.42 -6.14 32.15
N ALA A 230 4.82 -5.16 31.35
CA ALA A 230 3.98 -3.98 31.08
C ALA A 230 2.82 -4.33 30.14
N VAL A 231 3.08 -5.09 29.07
CA VAL A 231 2.05 -5.61 28.14
C VAL A 231 0.96 -6.37 28.89
N GLU A 232 1.33 -7.24 29.83
CA GLU A 232 0.40 -8.05 30.64
C GLU A 232 -0.56 -7.22 31.51
N LYS A 233 -0.26 -5.94 31.75
CA LYS A 233 -1.10 -5.02 32.53
C LYS A 233 -2.01 -4.15 31.67
N VAL A 234 -1.83 -4.15 30.34
CA VAL A 234 -2.62 -3.32 29.43
C VAL A 234 -3.94 -4.01 29.11
N VAL A 235 -5.04 -3.30 29.37
CA VAL A 235 -6.38 -3.73 28.96
C VAL A 235 -6.66 -3.19 27.56
N LEU A 236 -6.99 -4.08 26.63
CA LEU A 236 -7.31 -3.70 25.25
C LEU A 236 -8.79 -3.32 25.08
N PRO A 237 -9.10 -2.34 24.22
CA PRO A 237 -10.48 -2.14 23.77
C PRO A 237 -10.97 -3.34 22.94
N PRO A 238 -12.29 -3.59 22.86
CA PRO A 238 -12.86 -4.79 22.22
C PRO A 238 -12.43 -5.07 20.78
N ASN A 239 -12.04 -4.03 20.03
CA ASN A 239 -11.68 -4.13 18.61
C ASN A 239 -10.17 -4.33 18.36
N TYR A 240 -9.39 -4.59 19.40
CA TYR A 240 -7.94 -4.80 19.29
C TYR A 240 -7.56 -6.23 19.63
N MET A 241 -6.58 -6.74 18.91
CA MET A 241 -6.08 -8.11 19.09
C MET A 241 -4.99 -8.12 20.15
N SER A 242 -5.16 -8.97 21.17
CA SER A 242 -4.09 -9.25 22.13
C SER A 242 -2.89 -9.88 21.44
N LEU A 243 -1.69 -9.56 21.93
CA LEU A 243 -0.48 -10.23 21.48
C LEU A 243 -0.54 -11.71 21.86
N GLY A 244 -0.53 -12.60 20.87
CA GLY A 244 -0.55 -14.05 21.04
C GLY A 244 0.83 -14.63 21.33
N THR A 245 1.90 -13.90 21.06
CA THR A 245 3.29 -14.32 21.35
C THR A 245 3.92 -13.49 22.46
N LYS A 246 4.78 -14.14 23.26
CA LYS A 246 5.55 -13.46 24.31
C LYS A 246 6.61 -12.57 23.66
N ILE A 247 6.45 -11.26 23.79
CA ILE A 247 7.41 -10.26 23.29
C ILE A 247 8.79 -10.40 23.95
N ALA A 248 8.85 -11.02 25.14
CA ALA A 248 10.10 -11.38 25.82
C ALA A 248 11.04 -12.24 24.94
N LYS A 249 10.50 -12.94 23.94
CA LYS A 249 11.24 -13.77 22.97
C LYS A 249 11.64 -13.01 21.69
N GLY A 250 11.53 -11.68 21.67
CA GLY A 250 11.92 -10.87 20.51
C GLY A 250 10.86 -10.80 19.41
N PHE A 251 9.58 -10.68 19.77
CA PHE A 251 8.46 -10.45 18.83
C PHE A 251 8.32 -11.47 17.69
N PRO A 252 8.41 -12.79 17.94
CA PRO A 252 8.38 -13.76 16.85
C PRO A 252 6.97 -13.85 16.24
N TYR A 253 6.90 -13.83 14.90
CA TYR A 253 5.72 -14.19 14.08
C TYR A 253 4.42 -13.45 14.38
N MET A 254 4.49 -12.19 14.83
CA MET A 254 3.30 -11.36 15.01
C MET A 254 2.60 -11.07 13.68
N LYS A 255 1.27 -11.25 13.66
CA LYS A 255 0.37 -10.92 12.55
C LYS A 255 0.09 -9.42 12.48
N ALA A 256 -0.47 -8.99 11.36
CA ALA A 256 -0.82 -7.59 11.10
C ALA A 256 -1.66 -6.94 12.23
N ASP A 257 -2.70 -7.62 12.72
CA ASP A 257 -3.57 -7.09 13.77
C ASP A 257 -2.88 -6.99 15.15
N GLU A 258 -1.93 -7.89 15.43
CA GLU A 258 -1.09 -7.81 16.63
C GLU A 258 -0.12 -6.63 16.51
N TRP A 259 0.48 -6.42 15.33
CA TRP A 259 1.31 -5.26 15.05
C TRP A 259 0.54 -3.94 15.10
N LYS A 260 -0.71 -3.91 14.63
CA LYS A 260 -1.61 -2.77 14.77
C LYS A 260 -1.84 -2.43 16.24
N SER A 261 -2.18 -3.45 17.04
CA SER A 261 -2.40 -3.30 18.48
C SER A 261 -1.12 -2.87 19.19
N TRP A 262 0.03 -3.40 18.77
CA TRP A 262 1.35 -2.96 19.22
C TRP A 262 1.58 -1.48 18.96
N CYS A 263 1.46 -1.03 17.71
CA CYS A 263 1.73 0.35 17.34
C CYS A 263 0.80 1.34 18.04
N ILE A 264 -0.50 1.04 18.10
CA ILE A 264 -1.53 1.99 18.54
C ILE A 264 -1.70 1.99 20.06
N VAL A 265 -1.61 0.83 20.73
CA VAL A 265 -1.97 0.69 22.14
C VAL A 265 -0.76 0.36 23.02
N TYR A 266 0.00 -0.69 22.70
CA TYR A 266 1.07 -1.14 23.59
C TYR A 266 2.30 -0.23 23.54
N SER A 267 2.79 0.11 22.35
CA SER A 267 4.07 0.80 22.17
C SER A 267 4.17 2.14 22.90
N PRO A 268 3.13 3.01 22.95
CA PRO A 268 3.20 4.27 23.70
C PRO A 268 3.42 4.08 25.21
N VAL A 269 2.86 3.01 25.78
CA VAL A 269 3.00 2.69 27.21
C VAL A 269 4.32 1.95 27.47
N VAL A 270 4.59 0.93 26.67
CA VAL A 270 5.66 -0.04 26.89
C VAL A 270 7.03 0.55 26.55
N LEU A 271 7.15 1.34 25.48
CA LEU A 271 8.43 1.93 25.07
C LEU A 271 8.85 3.12 25.94
N ARG A 272 7.91 3.79 26.64
CA ARG A 272 8.24 4.87 27.58
C ARG A 272 9.23 4.41 28.65
N MET A 273 9.07 3.17 29.12
CA MET A 273 9.96 2.54 30.11
C MET A 273 11.39 2.29 29.57
N CYS A 274 11.55 2.22 28.25
CA CYS A 274 12.84 1.98 27.60
C CYS A 274 13.61 3.28 27.30
N CYS A 275 12.91 4.41 27.13
CA CYS A 275 13.48 5.70 26.72
C CYS A 275 13.80 6.65 27.89
N HIS A 276 13.19 6.50 29.06
CA HIS A 276 13.46 7.36 30.24
C HIS A 276 14.81 7.10 30.94
N CYS A 277 15.62 6.13 30.48
CA CYS A 277 16.95 5.87 31.07
C CYS A 277 18.12 6.63 30.42
N GLN A 278 17.87 7.58 29.50
CA GLN A 278 18.95 8.33 28.84
C GLN A 278 19.06 9.81 29.24
N SER A 279 18.13 10.36 30.02
CA SER A 279 18.17 11.77 30.46
C SER A 279 18.89 12.01 31.79
N SER A 280 19.51 11.00 32.40
CA SER A 280 20.20 11.12 33.70
C SER A 280 21.71 10.86 33.64
N ARG A 281 22.36 11.09 32.49
CA ARG A 281 23.83 11.01 32.33
C ARG A 281 24.40 12.25 31.64
N THR A 282 24.00 13.42 32.10
CA THR A 282 24.74 14.67 31.92
C THR A 282 24.49 15.50 33.18
N GLY A 283 25.37 15.28 34.16
CA GLY A 283 25.50 16.02 35.41
C GLY A 283 26.96 15.90 35.82
#